data_AF-A0A833YD26-F1
#
_entry.id   AF-A0A833YD26-F1
#
_cell.length_a   1.000
_cell.length_b   1.000
_cell.length_c   1.000
_cell.angle_alpha   90.00
_cell.angle_beta   90.00
_cell.angle_gamma   90.00
#
_symmetry.space_group_name_H-M   'P 1'
#
loop_
_entity.id
_entity.type
_entity.pdbx_description
1 polymer ?
#
loop_
_entity_poly.entity_id
_entity_poly.type
_entity_poly.pdbx_seq_one_letter_code
_entity_poly.pdbx_strand_id
1 'polypeptide(L)'
;MVGRNSAIAAGVCGALFIGYCIYFDRKRRSDPNFKNRLRERRKKQKLAKERAGLSKLPDLKDAEAVQKFFLEEIQLGEELLAQGEYEKGVDHLTNASD
;
A
#
# COMPACT_ATOMS: atom_id res chain seq x y z
N MET A 1 -59.96 -19.52 0.55
CA MET A 1 -58.80 -20.43 0.36
C MET A 1 -57.67 -19.84 -0.48
N VAL A 2 -57.92 -18.96 -1.45
CA VAL A 2 -56.90 -18.36 -2.34
C VAL A 2 -55.79 -17.61 -1.59
N GLY A 3 -56.12 -16.76 -0.60
CA GLY A 3 -55.11 -15.91 0.08
C GLY A 3 -54.03 -16.67 0.87
N ARG A 4 -54.37 -17.84 1.45
CA ARG A 4 -53.41 -18.65 2.21
C ARG A 4 -52.38 -19.33 1.30
N ASN A 5 -52.82 -19.80 0.14
CA ASN A 5 -51.94 -20.42 -0.86
C ASN A 5 -51.04 -19.39 -1.53
N SER A 6 -51.56 -18.17 -1.78
CA SER A 6 -50.77 -17.05 -2.30
C SER A 6 -49.69 -16.59 -1.31
N ALA A 7 -50.00 -16.53 -0.02
CA ALA A 7 -49.03 -16.17 1.01
C ALA A 7 -47.91 -17.22 1.13
N ILE A 8 -48.25 -18.51 1.06
CA ILE A 8 -47.28 -19.61 1.07
C ILE A 8 -46.40 -19.55 -0.20
N ALA A 9 -47.00 -19.35 -1.38
CA ALA A 9 -46.26 -19.24 -2.63
C ALA A 9 -45.30 -18.04 -2.63
N ALA A 10 -45.75 -16.86 -2.15
CA ALA A 10 -44.90 -15.67 -2.04
C ALA A 10 -43.73 -15.89 -1.06
N GLY A 11 -43.98 -16.56 0.08
CA GLY A 11 -42.94 -16.91 1.05
C GLY A 11 -41.88 -17.86 0.47
N VAL A 12 -42.29 -18.89 -0.27
CA VAL A 12 -41.37 -19.83 -0.92
C VAL A 12 -40.54 -19.14 -2.01
N CYS A 13 -41.16 -18.32 -2.86
CA CYS A 13 -40.46 -17.56 -3.89
C CYS A 13 -39.45 -16.57 -3.27
N GLY A 14 -39.84 -15.87 -2.19
CA GLY A 14 -38.96 -14.94 -1.48
C GLY A 14 -37.74 -15.65 -0.86
N ALA A 15 -37.95 -16.80 -0.22
CA ALA A 15 -36.87 -17.58 0.39
C ALA A 15 -35.85 -18.09 -0.65
N LEU A 16 -36.34 -18.58 -1.79
CA LEU A 16 -35.47 -19.02 -2.89
C LEU A 16 -34.67 -17.86 -3.49
N PHE A 17 -35.30 -16.70 -3.66
CA PHE A 17 -34.62 -15.49 -4.16
C PHE A 17 -33.52 -15.01 -3.21
N ILE A 18 -33.81 -14.93 -1.90
CA ILE A 18 -32.82 -14.55 -0.88
C ILE A 18 -31.68 -15.58 -0.83
N GLY A 19 -32.01 -16.88 -0.85
CA GLY A 19 -31.01 -17.95 -0.90
C GLY A 19 -30.09 -17.85 -2.12
N TYR A 20 -30.65 -17.53 -3.30
CA TYR A 20 -29.88 -17.31 -4.53
C TYR A 20 -28.97 -16.08 -4.43
N CYS A 21 -29.49 -14.98 -3.90
CA CYS A 21 -28.71 -13.76 -3.66
C CYS A 21 -27.52 -14.01 -2.70
N ILE A 22 -27.74 -14.75 -1.60
CA ILE A 22 -26.67 -15.10 -0.65
C ILE A 22 -25.63 -16.02 -1.30
N TYR A 23 -26.06 -17.04 -2.06
CA TYR A 23 -25.15 -17.94 -2.77
C TYR A 23 -24.25 -17.17 -3.73
N PHE A 24 -24.84 -16.27 -4.52
CA PHE A 24 -24.11 -15.52 -5.53
C PHE A 24 -23.23 -14.41 -4.95
N ASP A 25 -23.68 -13.74 -3.88
CA ASP A 25 -22.86 -12.79 -3.13
C ASP A 25 -21.66 -13.48 -2.47
N ARG A 26 -21.85 -14.69 -1.91
CA ARG A 26 -20.75 -15.50 -1.38
C ARG A 26 -19.78 -15.95 -2.48
N LYS A 27 -20.29 -16.35 -3.65
CA LYS A 27 -19.47 -16.71 -4.82
C LYS A 27 -18.71 -15.51 -5.40
N ARG A 28 -19.26 -14.30 -5.30
CA ARG A 28 -18.59 -13.05 -5.68
C ARG A 28 -17.58 -12.58 -4.64
N ARG A 29 -17.84 -12.76 -3.35
CA ARG A 29 -16.99 -12.30 -2.24
C ARG A 29 -15.91 -13.30 -1.82
N SER A 30 -15.94 -14.53 -2.33
CA SER A 30 -14.88 -15.52 -2.14
C SER A 30 -13.67 -15.26 -3.03
N ASP A 31 -13.16 -14.03 -3.07
CA ASP A 31 -11.90 -13.72 -3.75
C ASP A 31 -10.75 -13.88 -2.73
N PRO A 32 -10.07 -15.04 -2.68
CA PRO A 32 -9.00 -15.30 -1.69
C PRO A 32 -7.83 -14.33 -1.84
N ASN A 33 -7.77 -13.60 -2.96
CA ASN A 33 -6.70 -12.69 -3.28
C ASN A 33 -6.88 -11.27 -2.74
N PHE A 34 -7.95 -10.91 -2.03
CA PHE A 34 -8.06 -9.56 -1.46
C PHE A 34 -6.88 -9.23 -0.52
N LYS A 35 -6.55 -10.15 0.39
CA LYS A 35 -5.38 -10.01 1.29
C LYS A 35 -4.06 -10.02 0.51
N ASN A 36 -3.96 -10.82 -0.55
CA ASN A 36 -2.77 -10.87 -1.39
C ASN A 36 -2.57 -9.57 -2.18
N ARG A 37 -3.63 -9.05 -2.80
CA ARG A 37 -3.64 -7.74 -3.48
C ARG A 37 -3.30 -6.61 -2.52
N LEU A 38 -3.78 -6.65 -1.28
CA LEU A 38 -3.43 -5.65 -0.27
C LEU A 38 -1.95 -5.75 0.14
N ARG A 39 -1.43 -6.98 0.33
CA ARG A 39 0.00 -7.21 0.58
C ARG A 39 0.87 -6.74 -0.57
N GLU A 40 0.48 -7.01 -1.81
CA GLU A 40 1.21 -6.54 -2.99
C GLU A 40 1.20 -5.02 -3.10
N ARG A 41 0.04 -4.36 -2.87
CA ARG A 41 -0.03 -2.89 -2.84
C ARG A 41 0.91 -2.29 -1.80
N ARG A 42 0.96 -2.87 -0.59
CA ARG A 42 1.88 -2.43 0.46
C ARG A 42 3.34 -2.67 0.09
N LYS A 43 3.69 -3.81 -0.53
CA LYS A 43 5.05 -4.07 -1.03
C LYS A 43 5.45 -3.06 -2.10
N LYS A 44 4.57 -2.77 -3.07
CA LYS A 44 4.83 -1.78 -4.13
C LYS A 44 5.01 -0.38 -3.56
N GLN A 45 4.20 0.04 -2.58
CA GLN A 45 4.36 1.33 -1.91
C GLN A 45 5.65 1.40 -1.09
N LYS A 46 6.04 0.32 -0.39
CA LYS A 46 7.33 0.27 0.31
C LYS A 46 8.52 0.40 -0.64
N LEU A 47 8.51 -0.37 -1.74
CA LEU A 47 9.56 -0.27 -2.77
C LEU A 47 9.60 1.11 -3.43
N ALA A 48 8.44 1.73 -3.68
CA ALA A 48 8.39 3.08 -4.19
C ALA A 48 8.94 4.10 -3.18
N LYS A 49 8.66 3.93 -1.89
CA LYS A 49 9.17 4.78 -0.81
C LYS A 49 10.69 4.61 -0.62
N GLU A 50 11.21 3.39 -0.72
CA GLU A 50 12.64 3.09 -0.68
C GLU A 50 13.36 3.69 -1.90
N ARG A 51 12.80 3.55 -3.09
CA ARG A 51 13.34 4.18 -4.31
C ARG A 51 13.31 5.71 -4.25
N ALA A 52 12.32 6.28 -3.59
CA ALA A 52 12.19 7.72 -3.42
C ALA A 52 13.03 8.27 -2.25
N GLY A 53 13.93 7.49 -1.63
CA GLY A 53 14.78 7.93 -0.50
C GLY A 53 14.04 8.21 0.82
N LEU A 54 12.70 8.29 0.78
CA LEU A 54 11.80 8.66 1.89
C LEU A 54 11.85 7.72 3.11
N SER A 55 12.48 6.55 3.01
CA SER A 55 12.70 5.66 4.17
C SER A 55 13.95 5.99 4.98
N LYS A 56 14.86 6.81 4.42
CA LYS A 56 16.07 7.27 5.12
C LYS A 56 15.90 8.63 5.78
N LEU A 57 14.85 9.38 5.43
CA LEU A 57 14.62 10.68 6.02
C LEU A 57 14.40 10.54 7.54
N PRO A 58 15.21 11.23 8.37
CA PRO A 58 15.01 11.26 9.81
C PRO A 58 13.65 11.89 10.12
N ASP A 59 13.16 11.69 11.34
CA ASP A 59 11.97 12.40 11.80
C ASP A 59 12.27 13.91 11.75
N LEU A 60 11.61 14.63 10.83
CA LEU A 60 11.83 16.05 10.58
C LEU A 60 11.54 16.94 11.81
N LYS A 61 10.97 16.36 12.86
CA LYS A 61 10.74 17.02 14.15
C LYS A 61 11.97 17.04 15.05
N ASP A 62 12.96 16.19 14.78
CA ASP A 62 14.20 16.11 15.54
C ASP A 62 15.35 16.81 14.78
N ALA A 63 15.69 18.01 15.24
CA ALA A 63 16.73 18.83 14.62
C ALA A 63 18.12 18.17 14.67
N GLU A 64 18.41 17.35 15.68
CA GLU A 64 19.68 16.65 15.81
C GLU A 64 19.79 15.52 14.77
N ALA A 65 18.69 14.79 14.56
CA ALA A 65 18.62 13.73 13.56
C ALA A 65 18.75 14.28 12.13
N VAL A 66 18.14 15.44 11.85
CA VAL A 66 18.26 16.12 10.54
C VAL A 66 19.70 16.58 10.28
N GLN A 67 20.37 17.18 11.26
CA GLN A 67 21.77 17.59 11.12
C GLN A 67 22.70 16.40 10.89
N LYS A 68 22.49 15.30 11.62
CA LYS A 68 23.29 14.09 11.44
C LYS A 68 23.12 13.50 10.04
N PHE A 69 21.89 13.45 9.53
CA PHE A 69 21.58 12.99 8.18
C PHE A 69 22.25 13.86 7.10
N PHE A 70 22.20 15.19 7.25
CA PHE A 70 22.87 16.13 6.36
C PHE A 70 24.39 15.88 6.28
N LEU A 71 25.04 15.77 7.42
CA LEU A 71 26.48 15.50 7.52
C LEU A 71 26.86 14.15 6.89
N GLU A 72 26.04 13.12 7.12
CA GLU A 72 26.27 11.78 6.57
C GLU A 72 26.10 11.74 5.05
N GLU A 73 25.05 12.34 4.50
CA GLU A 73 24.80 12.39 3.05
C GLU A 73 25.88 13.21 2.30
N ILE A 74 26.39 14.31 2.88
CA ILE A 74 27.51 15.06 2.29
C ILE A 74 28.78 14.21 2.24
N GLN A 75 29.14 13.55 3.34
CA GLN A 75 30.34 12.72 3.39
C GLN A 75 30.27 11.57 2.39
N LEU A 76 29.11 10.90 2.30
CA LEU A 76 28.87 9.83 1.32
C LEU A 76 28.95 10.35 -0.12
N GLY A 77 28.39 11.54 -0.38
CA GLY A 77 28.48 12.20 -1.68
C GLY A 77 29.93 12.50 -2.08
N GLU A 78 30.71 13.09 -1.18
CA GLU A 78 32.13 13.40 -1.41
C GLU A 78 32.97 12.13 -1.62
N GLU A 79 32.72 11.06 -0.86
CA GLU A 79 33.43 9.79 -1.02
C GLU A 79 33.12 9.13 -2.37
N LEU A 80 31.85 9.12 -2.80
CA LEU A 80 31.45 8.58 -4.10
C LEU A 80 32.02 9.40 -5.26
N LEU A 81 32.08 10.73 -5.11
CA LEU A 81 32.76 11.60 -6.08
C LEU A 81 34.26 11.30 -6.16
N ALA A 82 34.92 11.02 -5.03
CA ALA A 82 36.32 10.63 -4.99
C ALA A 82 36.58 9.25 -5.63
N GLN A 83 35.60 8.33 -5.54
CA GLN A 83 35.63 7.02 -6.19
C GLN A 83 35.29 7.06 -7.69
N GLY A 84 34.86 8.21 -8.21
CA GLY A 84 34.45 8.40 -9.61
C GLY A 84 33.00 7.98 -9.91
N GLU A 85 32.19 7.68 -8.88
CA GLU A 85 30.76 7.39 -9.00
C GLU A 85 29.94 8.69 -8.95
N TYR A 86 30.06 9.51 -9.99
CA TYR A 86 29.48 10.85 -10.04
C TYR A 86 27.95 10.88 -9.93
N GLU A 87 27.23 9.96 -10.58
CA GLU A 87 25.75 9.95 -10.55
C GLU A 87 25.23 9.77 -9.13
N LYS A 88 25.74 8.77 -8.40
CA LYS A 88 25.33 8.52 -7.02
C LYS A 88 25.84 9.60 -6.07
N GLY A 89 27.04 10.13 -6.29
CA GLY A 89 27.58 11.23 -5.48
C GLY A 89 26.71 12.49 -5.55
N VAL A 90 26.22 12.84 -6.75
CA VAL A 90 25.30 13.97 -6.94
C VAL A 90 23.92 13.70 -6.31
N ASP A 91 23.41 12.46 -6.39
CA ASP A 91 22.14 12.09 -5.73
C ASP A 91 22.22 12.31 -4.20
N HIS A 92 23.33 11.90 -3.57
CA HIS A 92 23.54 12.09 -2.13
C HIS A 92 23.66 13.58 -1.73
N LEU A 93 24.36 14.39 -2.52
CA LEU A 93 24.44 15.85 -2.30
C LEU A 93 23.10 16.56 -2.49
N THR A 94 22.27 16.07 -3.43
CA THR A 94 20.92 16.59 -3.66
C THR A 94 20.01 16.26 -2.47
N ASN A 95 20.08 15.04 -1.93
CA ASN A 95 19.32 14.64 -0.75
C ASN A 95 19.73 15.40 0.52
N ALA A 96 20.98 15.87 0.60
CA ALA A 96 21.41 16.74 1.69
C ALA A 96 20.89 18.19 1.54
N SER A 97 20.54 18.60 0.32
CA SER A 97 20.14 19.99 0.03
C SER A 97 18.63 20.23 0.07
N ASP A 98 17.82 19.17 -0.09
CA ASP A 98 16.34 19.17 0.00
C ASP A 98 15.82 18.96 1.44
#